data_AF-A0A670ZLI8-F1
#
_entry.id   AF-A0A670ZLI8-F1
#
_cell.length_a   1.000
_cell.length_b   1.000
_cell.length_c   1.000
_cell.angle_alpha   90.00
_cell.angle_beta   90.00
_cell.angle_gamma   90.00
#
_symmetry.space_group_name_H-M   'P 1'
#
loop_
_entity.id
_entity.type
_entity.pdbx_description
1 polymer ?
#
loop_
_entity_poly.entity_id
_entity_poly.type
_entity_poly.pdbx_seq_one_letter_code
_entity_poly.pdbx_strand_id
1 'polypeptide(L)'
;MAPAKGQRRLSLCPGPPVAAIPFGDLLEEVGSMGTFQIFSVFFLSLPVLFLASHNLVQNFSAATPEHRCRLAQPGNLSRQENLVPLGEDLKPDRCRRFTGWLAPNSNDTAGKEAGLEPCLDGWQYDHSTFASTIVTEWDLVCNLQPLKSLAQSLFMGGVLVGAFVLGDLSDRYGRRLILIGSLLMVAIMGTGAAFSNSFLTYCIFRFLSGIGISGFLLNYICLEWVPTKYRAVVVSIQSYCSTAGQVLLGGLAYAIRDWRWLQLAISAPFFAFFAYSWWLPESARWLLMNNEREAALRNLKHVARINGKAAAGEAVVLEVRSNEVSLRFSARRGNHSCLDLFRTPGLRRISCCLMLISFSMNMAYFGLSMDLSMFDMNVFLVQLFFGAIDLVAKMVCALLLSYVGRRIIQSVSLILAGMFLLVSLPVPSDMLTVRLVFVVLGKGCLAASSMCLYLYGGELFPTVIRQTGSSFTTVMARLGGIIAPLVLMAGDYQPFLPLVIFGVTPVVSGVSAVLLPEMFNVPLLDTVEEVEERWVTFPIASFSFPINPPLSSNAGEIRV
;
A
#
# COMPACT_ATOMS: atom_id res chain seq x y z
N MET A 1 -29.66 76.42 -6.71
CA MET A 1 -30.01 75.85 -5.39
C MET A 1 -31.27 75.03 -5.57
N ALA A 2 -31.18 73.72 -5.28
CA ALA A 2 -32.23 72.68 -5.23
C ALA A 2 -32.99 72.26 -6.52
N PRO A 3 -32.86 70.97 -6.89
CA PRO A 3 -33.93 70.21 -7.53
C PRO A 3 -34.42 69.01 -6.69
N ALA A 4 -35.71 68.74 -6.87
CA ALA A 4 -36.52 67.53 -6.68
C ALA A 4 -35.93 66.31 -5.94
N LYS A 5 -36.60 65.91 -4.84
CA LYS A 5 -36.55 64.57 -4.24
C LYS A 5 -37.85 63.81 -4.57
N GLY A 6 -37.72 62.53 -4.95
CA GLY A 6 -38.72 61.52 -4.59
C GLY A 6 -39.20 60.56 -5.68
N GLN A 7 -38.31 59.73 -6.25
CA GLN A 7 -38.72 58.50 -6.95
C GLN A 7 -38.32 57.29 -6.09
N ARG A 8 -39.32 56.62 -5.50
CA ARG A 8 -39.15 55.37 -4.73
C ARG A 8 -38.70 54.26 -5.68
N ARG A 9 -37.46 53.78 -5.54
CA ARG A 9 -37.03 52.49 -6.09
C ARG A 9 -37.58 51.38 -5.19
N LEU A 10 -38.38 50.49 -5.75
CA LEU A 10 -38.68 49.19 -5.16
C LEU A 10 -37.36 48.42 -5.00
N SER A 11 -36.94 48.19 -3.76
CA SER A 11 -35.88 47.25 -3.43
C SER A 11 -36.42 45.82 -3.59
N LEU A 12 -35.97 45.11 -4.63
CA LEU A 12 -36.09 43.64 -4.68
C LEU A 12 -35.39 43.06 -3.45
N CYS A 13 -36.13 42.30 -2.65
CA CYS A 13 -35.53 41.49 -1.59
C CYS A 13 -34.63 40.42 -2.25
N PRO A 14 -33.40 40.20 -1.77
CA PRO A 14 -32.64 39.02 -2.17
C PRO A 14 -33.40 37.78 -1.68
N GLY A 15 -33.70 36.86 -2.60
CA GLY A 15 -34.32 35.58 -2.27
C GLY A 15 -33.48 34.79 -1.24
N PRO A 16 -34.07 33.77 -0.60
CA PRO A 16 -33.35 32.95 0.38
C PRO A 16 -32.09 32.34 -0.27
N PRO A 17 -30.99 32.20 0.48
CA PRO A 17 -29.78 31.56 -0.04
C PRO A 17 -30.09 30.12 -0.44
N VAL A 18 -30.05 29.84 -1.73
CA VAL A 18 -30.20 28.49 -2.28
C VAL A 18 -29.03 27.66 -1.75
N ALA A 19 -29.34 26.56 -1.04
CA ALA A 19 -28.34 25.67 -0.47
C ALA A 19 -27.39 25.15 -1.57
N ALA A 20 -26.08 25.19 -1.30
CA ALA A 20 -25.08 24.64 -2.22
C ALA A 20 -25.26 23.12 -2.31
N ILE A 21 -25.42 22.59 -3.52
CA ILE A 21 -25.61 21.15 -3.75
C ILE A 21 -24.25 20.45 -3.64
N PRO A 22 -24.08 19.48 -2.72
CA PRO A 22 -22.89 18.65 -2.65
C PRO A 22 -22.65 17.88 -3.96
N PHE A 23 -21.39 17.74 -4.38
CA PHE A 23 -21.04 16.98 -5.60
C PHE A 23 -21.58 15.53 -5.60
N GLY A 24 -21.70 14.94 -4.40
CA GLY A 24 -22.22 13.59 -4.24
C GLY A 24 -23.66 13.47 -4.76
N ASP A 25 -24.50 14.46 -4.48
CA ASP A 25 -25.92 14.46 -4.82
C ASP A 25 -26.10 14.65 -6.33
N LEU A 26 -25.24 15.48 -6.95
CA LEU A 26 -25.13 15.61 -8.42
C LEU A 26 -24.86 14.26 -9.10
N LEU A 27 -23.97 13.44 -8.53
CA LEU A 27 -23.65 12.11 -9.06
C LEU A 27 -24.80 11.10 -8.85
N GLU A 28 -25.61 11.28 -7.81
CA GLU A 28 -26.79 10.44 -7.58
C GLU A 28 -27.83 10.65 -8.69
N GLU A 29 -28.07 11.91 -9.07
CA GLU A 29 -28.98 12.28 -10.15
C GLU A 29 -28.50 11.76 -11.52
N VAL A 30 -27.19 11.87 -11.79
CA VAL A 30 -26.55 11.44 -13.05
C VAL A 30 -26.53 9.92 -13.24
N GLY A 31 -26.78 9.12 -12.20
CA GLY A 31 -26.86 7.66 -12.37
C GLY A 31 -26.57 6.82 -11.14
N SER A 32 -26.13 7.43 -10.03
CA SER A 32 -25.67 6.69 -8.84
C SER A 32 -24.62 5.62 -9.22
N MET A 33 -24.77 4.37 -8.77
CA MET A 33 -23.93 3.24 -9.21
C MET A 33 -24.44 2.62 -10.52
N GLY A 34 -24.36 3.40 -11.60
CA GLY A 34 -24.78 2.97 -12.94
C GLY A 34 -23.73 2.10 -13.66
N THR A 35 -24.03 1.74 -14.90
CA THR A 35 -23.16 0.95 -15.78
C THR A 35 -21.77 1.56 -15.92
N PHE A 36 -21.66 2.87 -16.13
CA PHE A 36 -20.37 3.55 -16.25
C PHE A 36 -19.51 3.37 -15.00
N GLN A 37 -20.09 3.54 -13.81
CA GLN A 37 -19.38 3.38 -12.54
C GLN A 37 -18.92 1.95 -12.33
N ILE A 38 -19.78 0.95 -12.62
CA ILE A 38 -19.44 -0.48 -12.49
C ILE A 38 -18.29 -0.84 -13.42
N PHE A 39 -18.35 -0.47 -14.70
CA PHE A 39 -17.27 -0.71 -15.65
C PHE A 39 -15.99 0.02 -15.23
N SER A 40 -16.08 1.27 -14.78
CA SER A 40 -14.92 2.03 -14.31
C SER A 40 -14.24 1.36 -13.12
N VAL A 41 -15.00 0.90 -12.12
CA VAL A 41 -14.46 0.16 -10.97
C VAL A 41 -13.80 -1.14 -11.43
N PHE A 42 -14.47 -1.92 -12.29
CA PHE A 42 -13.95 -3.19 -12.77
C PHE A 42 -12.64 -3.01 -13.53
N PHE A 43 -12.61 -2.17 -14.56
CA PHE A 43 -11.41 -1.95 -15.37
C PHE A 43 -10.26 -1.36 -14.55
N LEU A 44 -10.52 -0.40 -13.67
CA LEU A 44 -9.48 0.19 -12.83
C LEU A 44 -9.03 -0.71 -11.66
N SER A 45 -9.79 -1.78 -11.34
CA SER A 45 -9.35 -2.79 -10.38
C SER A 45 -8.32 -3.79 -10.97
N LEU A 46 -8.30 -3.98 -12.30
CA LEU A 46 -7.36 -4.91 -12.95
C LEU A 46 -5.88 -4.48 -12.80
N PRO A 47 -5.49 -3.21 -12.98
CA PRO A 47 -4.11 -2.78 -12.71
C PRO A 47 -3.72 -2.93 -11.23
N VAL A 48 -4.67 -2.80 -10.30
CA VAL A 48 -4.43 -2.97 -8.86
C VAL A 48 -4.03 -4.42 -8.55
N LEU A 49 -4.64 -5.38 -9.24
CA LEU A 49 -4.28 -6.80 -9.14
C LEU A 49 -2.79 -7.02 -9.44
N PHE A 50 -2.25 -6.38 -10.47
CA PHE A 50 -0.83 -6.52 -10.83
C PHE A 50 0.11 -5.61 -10.02
N LEU A 51 -0.43 -4.63 -9.32
CA LEU A 51 0.35 -3.70 -8.51
C LEU A 51 1.05 -4.37 -7.32
N ALA A 52 0.33 -5.25 -6.64
CA ALA A 52 0.90 -6.05 -5.56
C ALA A 52 2.03 -6.96 -6.08
N SER A 53 1.86 -7.49 -7.29
CA SER A 53 2.89 -8.28 -7.96
C SER A 53 4.17 -7.48 -8.20
N HIS A 54 4.08 -6.23 -8.64
CA HIS A 54 5.27 -5.37 -8.81
C HIS A 54 6.01 -5.07 -7.49
N ASN A 55 5.28 -4.92 -6.39
CA ASN A 55 5.86 -4.67 -5.06
C ASN A 55 6.63 -5.89 -4.54
N LEU A 56 6.18 -7.10 -4.86
CA LEU A 56 6.68 -8.35 -4.27
C LEU A 56 7.45 -9.25 -5.24
N VAL A 57 7.52 -8.90 -6.54
CA VAL A 57 8.24 -9.69 -7.57
C VAL A 57 9.68 -9.99 -7.16
N GLN A 58 10.30 -9.08 -6.41
CA GLN A 58 11.69 -9.20 -6.00
C GLN A 58 11.97 -10.40 -5.09
N ASN A 59 10.96 -10.92 -4.39
CA ASN A 59 11.07 -12.15 -3.61
C ASN A 59 11.44 -13.36 -4.47
N PHE A 60 11.04 -13.35 -5.74
CA PHE A 60 11.32 -14.40 -6.70
C PHE A 60 12.44 -14.01 -7.65
N SER A 61 12.44 -12.77 -8.15
CA SER A 61 13.48 -12.31 -9.08
C SER A 61 14.84 -12.22 -8.41
N ALA A 62 14.90 -11.94 -7.10
CA ALA A 62 16.14 -11.82 -6.31
C ALA A 62 16.29 -12.93 -5.26
N ALA A 63 15.62 -14.08 -5.47
CA ALA A 63 15.86 -15.26 -4.67
C ALA A 63 17.34 -15.66 -4.79
N THR A 64 17.96 -16.01 -3.66
CA THR A 64 19.35 -16.51 -3.61
C THR A 64 19.32 -18.03 -3.64
N PRO A 65 19.57 -18.69 -4.79
CA PRO A 65 19.71 -20.13 -4.80
C PRO A 65 20.96 -20.56 -4.03
N GLU A 66 21.03 -21.85 -3.70
CA GLU A 66 22.24 -22.44 -3.15
C GLU A 66 23.40 -22.25 -4.13
N HIS A 67 24.56 -21.87 -3.61
CA HIS A 67 25.72 -21.51 -4.41
C HIS A 67 27.01 -21.99 -3.76
N ARG A 68 28.00 -22.22 -4.62
CA ARG A 68 29.38 -22.58 -4.25
C ARG A 68 30.38 -21.92 -5.18
N CYS A 69 31.63 -21.79 -4.74
CA CYS A 69 32.69 -21.29 -5.62
C CYS A 69 32.82 -22.18 -6.88
N ARG A 70 32.98 -21.55 -8.05
CA ARG A 70 33.37 -22.26 -9.26
C ARG A 70 34.82 -22.70 -9.14
N LEU A 71 35.08 -23.96 -9.48
CA LEU A 71 36.41 -24.56 -9.47
C LEU A 71 37.01 -24.50 -10.89
N ALA A 72 38.28 -24.13 -11.00
CA ALA A 72 38.94 -23.86 -12.28
C ALA A 72 39.13 -25.10 -13.19
N GLN A 73 39.00 -26.34 -12.68
CA GLN A 73 39.12 -27.56 -13.49
C GLN A 73 38.09 -28.66 -13.11
N PRO A 74 37.44 -29.30 -14.10
CA PRO A 74 36.58 -30.47 -13.88
C PRO A 74 37.44 -31.73 -13.71
N GLY A 75 37.99 -31.94 -12.50
CA GLY A 75 38.65 -33.19 -12.09
C GLY A 75 37.81 -33.94 -11.04
N ASN A 76 38.10 -35.24 -10.83
CA ASN A 76 37.40 -36.18 -9.93
C ASN A 76 36.64 -35.51 -8.75
N LEU A 77 35.31 -35.70 -8.72
CA LEU A 77 34.37 -35.13 -7.74
C LEU A 77 34.83 -35.25 -6.27
N SER A 78 35.43 -36.38 -5.91
CA SER A 78 35.90 -36.67 -4.55
C SER A 78 37.08 -35.81 -4.08
N ARG A 79 37.83 -35.20 -5.00
CA ARG A 79 38.92 -34.26 -4.66
C ARG A 79 38.42 -32.81 -4.57
N GLN A 80 37.25 -32.52 -5.15
CA GLN A 80 36.65 -31.18 -5.19
C GLN A 80 35.93 -30.80 -3.89
N GLU A 81 35.34 -31.77 -3.18
CA GLU A 81 34.71 -31.51 -1.87
C GLU A 81 35.71 -31.01 -0.82
N ASN A 82 36.98 -31.42 -0.93
CA ASN A 82 38.04 -31.03 0.00
C ASN A 82 38.56 -29.58 -0.21
N LEU A 83 38.14 -28.89 -1.26
CA LEU A 83 38.55 -27.51 -1.57
C LEU A 83 37.61 -26.45 -0.98
N VAL A 84 36.48 -26.86 -0.41
CA VAL A 84 35.51 -25.98 0.23
C VAL A 84 35.69 -26.11 1.76
N PRO A 85 36.03 -25.01 2.46
CA PRO A 85 36.14 -25.05 3.91
C PRO A 85 34.79 -25.36 4.52
N LEU A 86 34.77 -26.09 5.63
CA LEU A 86 33.56 -26.20 6.45
C LEU A 86 33.44 -24.91 7.28
N GLY A 87 32.31 -24.22 7.17
CA GLY A 87 31.96 -23.10 8.04
C GLY A 87 31.68 -23.57 9.47
N GLU A 88 31.39 -22.62 10.36
CA GLU A 88 31.15 -22.87 11.79
C GLU A 88 30.02 -23.89 12.06
N ASP A 89 29.07 -24.02 11.12
CA ASP A 89 27.92 -24.93 11.21
C ASP A 89 28.18 -26.36 10.69
N LEU A 90 29.45 -26.75 10.44
CA LEU A 90 29.83 -27.97 9.72
C LEU A 90 29.16 -28.08 8.32
N LYS A 91 28.74 -26.96 7.74
CA LYS A 91 28.28 -26.87 6.35
C LYS A 91 29.39 -26.28 5.50
N PRO A 92 29.53 -26.69 4.23
CA PRO A 92 30.52 -26.08 3.33
C PRO A 92 30.29 -24.56 3.23
N ASP A 93 31.37 -23.79 3.45
CA ASP A 93 31.40 -22.34 3.33
C ASP A 93 31.03 -21.97 1.90
N ARG A 94 29.99 -21.16 1.81
CA ARG A 94 29.38 -20.80 0.53
C ARG A 94 30.15 -19.72 -0.18
N CYS A 95 31.03 -18.98 0.52
CA CYS A 95 31.60 -17.71 0.06
C CYS A 95 33.13 -17.71 -0.09
N ARG A 96 33.81 -18.73 0.43
CA ARG A 96 35.27 -18.83 0.43
C ARG A 96 35.72 -20.20 -0.03
N ARG A 97 36.94 -20.27 -0.53
CA ARG A 97 37.64 -21.51 -0.88
C ARG A 97 39.05 -21.51 -0.33
N PHE A 98 39.66 -22.69 -0.24
CA PHE A 98 41.07 -22.80 0.12
C PHE A 98 42.00 -22.30 -1.00
N THR A 99 43.11 -21.68 -0.61
CA THR A 99 44.17 -21.23 -1.53
C THR A 99 44.98 -22.43 -2.00
N GLY A 100 44.81 -22.81 -3.27
CA GLY A 100 45.56 -23.89 -3.93
C GLY A 100 45.09 -25.31 -3.60
N TRP A 101 45.66 -26.29 -4.32
CA TRP A 101 45.31 -27.73 -4.27
C TRP A 101 45.60 -28.44 -2.94
N LEU A 102 46.12 -27.73 -1.95
CA LEU A 102 46.44 -28.25 -0.63
C LEU A 102 45.18 -28.25 0.24
N ALA A 103 44.21 -29.07 -0.14
CA ALA A 103 43.35 -29.68 0.87
C ALA A 103 44.28 -30.40 1.86
N PRO A 104 44.07 -30.27 3.18
CA PRO A 104 44.84 -31.06 4.13
C PRO A 104 44.55 -32.54 3.83
N ASN A 105 45.50 -33.22 3.21
CA ASN A 105 45.53 -34.67 3.27
C ASN A 105 45.60 -34.99 4.78
N SER A 106 44.70 -35.84 5.24
CA SER A 106 44.52 -36.23 6.65
C SER A 106 45.75 -36.83 7.34
N ASN A 107 46.91 -36.88 6.67
CA ASN A 107 48.16 -37.45 7.16
C ASN A 107 49.38 -36.50 7.12
N ASP A 108 49.25 -35.23 6.71
CA ASP A 108 50.39 -34.29 6.78
C ASP A 108 50.34 -33.44 8.06
N THR A 109 51.17 -33.81 9.04
CA THR A 109 51.44 -33.06 10.28
C THR A 109 52.27 -31.78 10.06
N ALA A 110 52.08 -31.10 8.93
CA ALA A 110 52.68 -29.79 8.67
C ALA A 110 51.57 -28.78 8.37
N GLY A 111 51.02 -28.20 9.43
CA GLY A 111 50.07 -27.09 9.35
C GLY A 111 50.67 -25.88 8.65
N LYS A 112 50.54 -25.82 7.33
CA LYS A 112 50.34 -24.54 6.66
C LYS A 112 48.83 -24.32 6.71
N GLU A 113 48.39 -23.31 7.47
CA GLU A 113 47.03 -22.81 7.39
C GLU A 113 46.71 -22.60 5.91
N ALA A 114 45.87 -23.47 5.35
CA ALA A 114 45.39 -23.29 3.99
C ALA A 114 44.66 -21.94 4.00
N GLY A 115 45.21 -20.95 3.29
CA GLY A 115 44.65 -19.61 3.27
C GLY A 115 43.23 -19.65 2.71
N LEU A 116 42.36 -18.80 3.21
CA LEU A 116 41.00 -18.64 2.67
C LEU A 116 41.01 -17.50 1.66
N GLU A 117 40.53 -17.76 0.45
CA GLU A 117 40.34 -16.73 -0.58
C GLU A 117 38.87 -16.63 -1.02
N PRO A 118 38.41 -15.43 -1.44
CA PRO A 118 37.10 -15.30 -2.08
C PRO A 118 37.05 -16.06 -3.41
N CYS A 119 35.85 -16.42 -3.88
CA CYS A 119 35.69 -17.12 -5.16
C CYS A 119 36.08 -16.19 -6.34
N LEU A 120 37.33 -16.28 -6.81
CA LEU A 120 37.82 -15.46 -7.93
C LEU A 120 37.31 -15.92 -9.30
N ASP A 121 37.05 -17.22 -9.46
CA ASP A 121 36.64 -17.84 -10.74
C ASP A 121 35.12 -17.84 -10.95
N GLY A 122 34.39 -17.06 -10.13
CA GLY A 122 32.93 -16.95 -10.15
C GLY A 122 32.22 -18.04 -9.34
N TRP A 123 30.92 -18.18 -9.61
CA TRP A 123 30.01 -18.99 -8.80
C TRP A 123 29.35 -20.11 -9.62
N GLN A 124 28.95 -21.17 -8.93
CA GLN A 124 28.06 -22.21 -9.44
C GLN A 124 26.80 -22.24 -8.58
N TYR A 125 25.65 -22.06 -9.22
CA TYR A 125 24.34 -22.01 -8.57
C TYR A 125 23.55 -23.30 -8.81
N ASP A 126 22.70 -23.66 -7.85
CA ASP A 126 21.67 -24.67 -8.08
C ASP A 126 20.48 -24.05 -8.84
N HIS A 127 20.15 -24.65 -9.98
CA HIS A 127 19.07 -24.22 -10.87
C HIS A 127 17.80 -25.09 -10.75
N SER A 128 17.73 -25.97 -9.74
CA SER A 128 16.58 -26.86 -9.51
C SER A 128 15.25 -26.09 -9.29
N THR A 129 15.32 -24.99 -8.55
CA THR A 129 14.15 -24.20 -8.14
C THR A 129 13.92 -22.98 -9.03
N PHE A 130 14.99 -22.26 -9.38
CA PHE A 130 14.94 -21.08 -10.24
C PHE A 130 15.86 -21.27 -11.45
N ALA A 131 15.36 -20.95 -12.65
CA ALA A 131 16.17 -21.05 -13.86
C ALA A 131 17.23 -19.93 -13.89
N SER A 132 16.79 -18.70 -13.61
CA SER A 132 17.65 -17.52 -13.51
C SER A 132 17.02 -16.50 -12.57
N THR A 133 17.87 -15.80 -11.82
CA THR A 133 17.54 -14.70 -10.90
C THR A 133 18.48 -13.52 -11.14
N ILE A 134 18.12 -12.33 -10.66
CA ILE A 134 19.03 -11.17 -10.68
C ILE A 134 20.31 -11.43 -9.87
N VAL A 135 20.23 -12.32 -8.88
CA VAL A 135 21.39 -12.71 -8.07
C VAL A 135 22.32 -13.58 -8.88
N THR A 136 21.81 -14.60 -9.59
CA THR A 136 22.62 -15.52 -10.40
C THR A 136 23.20 -14.85 -11.64
N GLU A 137 22.56 -13.79 -12.15
CA GLU A 137 23.00 -13.09 -13.36
C GLU A 137 24.11 -12.07 -13.10
N TRP A 138 24.08 -11.41 -11.94
CA TRP A 138 25.07 -10.38 -11.56
C TRP A 138 25.93 -10.78 -10.35
N ASP A 139 25.92 -12.06 -9.97
CA ASP A 139 26.71 -12.62 -8.87
C ASP A 139 26.58 -11.85 -7.54
N LEU A 140 25.34 -11.51 -7.17
CA LEU A 140 25.01 -10.69 -6.00
C LEU A 140 24.96 -11.52 -4.69
N VAL A 141 26.01 -12.29 -4.44
CA VAL A 141 26.15 -13.14 -3.25
C VAL A 141 27.25 -12.64 -2.31
N CYS A 142 27.27 -13.15 -1.07
CA CYS A 142 28.31 -12.86 -0.08
C CYS A 142 28.45 -11.35 0.17
N ASN A 143 29.61 -10.74 -0.15
CA ASN A 143 29.85 -9.30 0.04
C ASN A 143 28.86 -8.41 -0.74
N LEU A 144 28.26 -8.92 -1.81
CA LEU A 144 27.31 -8.19 -2.66
C LEU A 144 25.84 -8.53 -2.34
N GLN A 145 25.58 -9.43 -1.39
CA GLN A 145 24.22 -9.76 -0.94
C GLN A 145 23.36 -8.55 -0.55
N PRO A 146 23.89 -7.50 0.12
CA PRO A 146 23.10 -6.32 0.49
C PRO A 146 22.49 -5.56 -0.70
N LEU A 147 23.06 -5.71 -1.91
CA LEU A 147 22.57 -5.00 -3.10
C LEU A 147 21.14 -5.42 -3.47
N LYS A 148 20.73 -6.67 -3.20
CA LYS A 148 19.34 -7.09 -3.44
C LYS A 148 18.37 -6.27 -2.58
N SER A 149 18.66 -6.10 -1.29
CA SER A 149 17.82 -5.30 -0.39
C SER A 149 17.80 -3.83 -0.80
N LEU A 150 18.95 -3.29 -1.24
CA LEU A 150 19.05 -1.94 -1.79
C LEU A 150 18.13 -1.72 -3.00
N ALA A 151 18.09 -2.66 -3.96
CA ALA A 151 17.22 -2.55 -5.13
C ALA A 151 15.73 -2.47 -4.75
N GLN A 152 15.31 -3.21 -3.73
CA GLN A 152 13.94 -3.16 -3.23
C GLN A 152 13.65 -1.85 -2.49
N SER A 153 14.59 -1.36 -1.68
CA SER A 153 14.49 -0.05 -1.03
C SER A 153 14.43 1.11 -2.04
N LEU A 154 15.20 1.03 -3.14
CA LEU A 154 15.15 2.00 -4.24
C LEU A 154 13.78 1.99 -4.91
N PHE A 155 13.22 0.81 -5.21
CA PHE A 155 11.85 0.72 -5.73
C PHE A 155 10.83 1.41 -4.80
N MET A 156 10.89 1.14 -3.48
CA MET A 156 10.02 1.79 -2.49
C MET A 156 10.28 3.30 -2.36
N GLY A 157 11.53 3.73 -2.51
CA GLY A 157 11.91 5.14 -2.61
C GLY A 157 11.27 5.83 -3.82
N GLY A 158 11.24 5.15 -4.95
CA GLY A 158 10.53 5.58 -6.16
C GLY A 158 9.02 5.78 -5.90
N VAL A 159 8.39 4.85 -5.18
CA VAL A 159 6.97 4.98 -4.77
C VAL A 159 6.76 6.23 -3.90
N LEU A 160 7.65 6.51 -2.94
CA LEU A 160 7.54 7.72 -2.11
C LEU A 160 7.71 9.00 -2.94
N VAL A 161 8.72 9.07 -3.81
CA VAL A 161 8.96 10.23 -4.68
C VAL A 161 7.79 10.45 -5.63
N GLY A 162 7.27 9.37 -6.22
CA GLY A 162 6.08 9.44 -7.08
C GLY A 162 4.85 9.95 -6.32
N ALA A 163 4.73 9.64 -5.04
CA ALA A 163 3.61 10.13 -4.24
C ALA A 163 3.60 11.66 -4.11
N PHE A 164 4.77 12.27 -3.91
CA PHE A 164 4.90 13.72 -3.83
C PHE A 164 4.78 14.39 -5.20
N VAL A 165 5.52 13.87 -6.19
CA VAL A 165 5.63 14.50 -7.51
C VAL A 165 4.33 14.31 -8.28
N LEU A 166 3.91 13.06 -8.53
CA LEU A 166 2.71 12.80 -9.33
C LEU A 166 1.42 13.18 -8.61
N GLY A 167 1.43 13.26 -7.27
CA GLY A 167 0.36 13.84 -6.49
C GLY A 167 0.15 15.33 -6.83
N ASP A 168 1.17 16.17 -6.65
CA ASP A 168 1.09 17.61 -6.97
C ASP A 168 0.82 17.88 -8.46
N LEU A 169 1.47 17.14 -9.35
CA LEU A 169 1.23 17.25 -10.79
C LEU A 169 -0.21 16.92 -11.17
N SER A 170 -0.86 15.99 -10.48
CA SER A 170 -2.24 15.60 -10.80
C SER A 170 -3.28 16.66 -10.45
N ASP A 171 -3.06 17.37 -9.34
CA ASP A 171 -3.93 18.46 -8.96
C ASP A 171 -3.75 19.66 -9.92
N ARG A 172 -2.57 19.84 -10.53
CA ARG A 172 -2.29 20.92 -11.50
C ARG A 172 -2.74 20.62 -12.93
N TYR A 173 -2.41 19.44 -13.45
CA TYR A 173 -2.58 19.09 -14.86
C TYR A 173 -3.77 18.15 -15.14
N GLY A 174 -4.43 17.64 -14.10
CA GLY A 174 -5.58 16.75 -14.22
C GLY A 174 -5.24 15.32 -13.83
N ARG A 175 -6.25 14.62 -13.29
CA ARG A 175 -6.09 13.27 -12.73
C ARG A 175 -6.00 12.20 -13.80
N ARG A 176 -6.75 12.37 -14.91
CA ARG A 176 -6.70 11.43 -16.05
C ARG A 176 -5.34 11.41 -16.71
N LEU A 177 -4.75 12.58 -16.97
CA LEU A 177 -3.45 12.66 -17.65
C LEU A 177 -2.36 11.94 -16.84
N ILE A 178 -2.30 12.22 -15.53
CA ILE A 178 -1.32 11.58 -14.64
C ILE A 178 -1.58 10.09 -14.48
N LEU A 179 -2.84 9.65 -14.37
CA LEU A 179 -3.18 8.22 -14.35
C LEU A 179 -2.65 7.50 -15.61
N ILE A 180 -2.98 8.01 -16.80
CA ILE A 180 -2.59 7.39 -18.08
C ILE A 180 -1.06 7.40 -18.23
N GLY A 181 -0.41 8.53 -17.94
CA GLY A 181 1.05 8.65 -17.97
C GLY A 181 1.73 7.71 -16.99
N SER A 182 1.16 7.50 -15.80
CA SER A 182 1.69 6.61 -14.79
C SER A 182 1.60 5.13 -15.20
N LEU A 183 0.48 4.71 -15.81
CA LEU A 183 0.32 3.35 -16.35
C LEU A 183 1.36 3.09 -17.46
N LEU A 184 1.55 4.05 -18.36
CA LEU A 184 2.56 3.96 -19.40
C LEU A 184 3.98 3.88 -18.83
N MET A 185 4.28 4.69 -17.81
CA MET A 185 5.57 4.67 -17.12
C MET A 185 5.85 3.31 -16.49
N VAL A 186 4.87 2.71 -15.81
CA VAL A 186 5.00 1.35 -15.24
C VAL A 186 5.22 0.32 -16.35
N ALA A 187 4.47 0.40 -17.45
CA ALA A 187 4.60 -0.51 -18.58
C ALA A 187 6.03 -0.46 -19.17
N ILE A 188 6.49 0.72 -19.60
CA ILE A 188 7.78 0.89 -20.26
C ILE A 188 8.92 0.55 -19.31
N MET A 189 8.94 1.15 -18.12
CA MET A 189 10.04 0.95 -17.15
C MET A 189 10.05 -0.48 -16.62
N GLY A 190 8.88 -1.07 -16.37
CA GLY A 190 8.73 -2.45 -15.90
C GLY A 190 9.22 -3.47 -16.92
N THR A 191 8.90 -3.29 -18.20
CA THR A 191 9.48 -4.12 -19.27
C THR A 191 10.96 -3.82 -19.50
N GLY A 192 11.39 -2.56 -19.39
CA GLY A 192 12.80 -2.17 -19.49
C GLY A 192 13.65 -2.87 -18.44
N ALA A 193 13.14 -3.05 -17.22
CA ALA A 193 13.80 -3.82 -16.17
C ALA A 193 14.02 -5.29 -16.56
N ALA A 194 13.14 -5.90 -17.35
CA ALA A 194 13.34 -7.27 -17.84
C ALA A 194 14.46 -7.39 -18.89
N PHE A 195 14.79 -6.29 -19.58
CA PHE A 195 15.83 -6.23 -20.61
C PHE A 195 17.13 -5.59 -20.12
N SER A 196 17.24 -5.23 -18.83
CA SER A 196 18.44 -4.62 -18.29
C SER A 196 19.63 -5.58 -18.32
N ASN A 197 20.78 -5.12 -18.81
CA ASN A 197 22.02 -5.92 -18.83
C ASN A 197 22.98 -5.57 -17.68
N SER A 198 22.67 -4.54 -16.90
CA SER A 198 23.44 -4.11 -15.74
C SER A 198 22.51 -3.90 -14.54
N PHE A 199 23.00 -4.28 -13.36
CA PHE A 199 22.28 -4.11 -12.10
C PHE A 199 21.91 -2.64 -11.82
N LEU A 200 22.76 -1.68 -12.21
CA LEU A 200 22.45 -0.25 -12.05
C LEU A 200 21.26 0.15 -12.92
N THR A 201 21.25 -0.28 -14.18
CA THR A 201 20.14 -0.02 -15.12
C THR A 201 18.84 -0.66 -14.62
N TYR A 202 18.92 -1.88 -14.08
CA TYR A 202 17.79 -2.52 -13.41
C TYR A 202 17.25 -1.67 -12.26
N CYS A 203 18.11 -1.16 -11.38
CA CYS A 203 17.72 -0.32 -10.25
C CYS A 203 17.05 0.99 -10.69
N ILE A 204 17.57 1.65 -11.74
CA ILE A 204 16.97 2.87 -12.31
C ILE A 204 15.57 2.56 -12.84
N PHE A 205 15.40 1.50 -13.62
CA PHE A 205 14.09 1.12 -14.13
C PHE A 205 13.10 0.77 -13.01
N ARG A 206 13.54 0.02 -11.99
CA ARG A 206 12.71 -0.30 -10.81
C ARG A 206 12.30 0.96 -10.05
N PHE A 207 13.23 1.90 -9.83
CA PHE A 207 12.93 3.19 -9.18
C PHE A 207 11.87 3.98 -9.97
N LEU A 208 12.03 4.10 -11.29
CA LEU A 208 11.08 4.78 -12.16
C LEU A 208 9.72 4.07 -12.26
N SER A 209 9.70 2.72 -12.26
CA SER A 209 8.45 1.96 -12.13
C SER A 209 7.75 2.25 -10.80
N GLY A 210 8.51 2.38 -9.69
CA GLY A 210 7.97 2.78 -8.39
C GLY A 210 7.25 4.13 -8.43
N ILE A 211 7.84 5.12 -9.12
CA ILE A 211 7.21 6.44 -9.33
C ILE A 211 5.86 6.28 -10.03
N GLY A 212 5.81 5.53 -11.14
CA GLY A 212 4.58 5.28 -11.89
C GLY A 212 3.51 4.57 -11.06
N ILE A 213 3.90 3.58 -10.25
CA ILE A 213 2.98 2.86 -9.35
C ILE A 213 2.27 3.79 -8.38
N SER A 214 3.00 4.74 -7.79
CA SER A 214 2.39 5.72 -6.91
C SER A 214 1.45 6.68 -7.65
N GLY A 215 1.80 7.05 -8.88
CA GLY A 215 0.95 7.90 -9.72
C GLY A 215 -0.43 7.28 -9.94
N PHE A 216 -0.47 5.98 -10.23
CA PHE A 216 -1.71 5.23 -10.42
C PHE A 216 -2.54 5.15 -9.12
N LEU A 217 -1.89 4.82 -8.00
CA LEU A 217 -2.57 4.70 -6.69
C LEU A 217 -3.23 6.00 -6.22
N LEU A 218 -2.54 7.12 -6.38
CA LEU A 218 -3.05 8.41 -5.92
C LEU A 218 -4.12 9.00 -6.83
N ASN A 219 -4.06 8.68 -8.13
CA ASN A 219 -4.95 9.25 -9.15
C ASN A 219 -6.09 8.34 -9.54
N TYR A 220 -6.59 7.57 -8.59
CA TYR A 220 -7.69 6.65 -8.80
C TYR A 220 -9.03 7.39 -8.99
N ILE A 221 -9.22 7.90 -10.22
CA ILE A 221 -10.32 8.78 -10.64
C ILE A 221 -11.71 8.18 -10.42
N CYS A 222 -11.79 6.85 -10.30
CA CYS A 222 -13.03 6.12 -10.06
C CYS A 222 -13.76 6.61 -8.79
N LEU A 223 -13.04 6.93 -7.71
CA LEU A 223 -13.65 7.41 -6.47
C LEU A 223 -14.35 8.76 -6.61
N GLU A 224 -13.98 9.54 -7.63
CA GLU A 224 -14.61 10.82 -7.93
C GLU A 224 -15.88 10.67 -8.77
N TRP A 225 -16.00 9.57 -9.54
CA TRP A 225 -17.20 9.25 -10.30
C TRP A 225 -18.22 8.41 -9.52
N VAL A 226 -17.81 7.88 -8.36
CA VAL A 226 -18.65 7.07 -7.47
C VAL A 226 -19.26 7.92 -6.36
N PRO A 227 -20.59 7.83 -6.13
CA PRO A 227 -21.25 8.50 -5.01
C PRO A 227 -20.67 8.10 -3.66
N THR A 228 -20.71 9.03 -2.69
CA THR A 228 -20.09 8.85 -1.37
C THR A 228 -20.51 7.55 -0.67
N LYS A 229 -21.77 7.14 -0.80
CA LYS A 229 -22.31 5.91 -0.19
C LYS A 229 -21.63 4.61 -0.63
N TYR A 230 -21.08 4.56 -1.84
CA TYR A 230 -20.44 3.36 -2.40
C TYR A 230 -18.91 3.39 -2.31
N ARG A 231 -18.31 4.51 -1.90
CA ARG A 231 -16.83 4.66 -1.87
C ARG A 231 -16.16 3.62 -0.97
N ALA A 232 -16.72 3.35 0.21
CA ALA A 232 -16.17 2.34 1.12
C ALA A 232 -16.15 0.93 0.48
N VAL A 233 -17.19 0.59 -0.28
CA VAL A 233 -17.26 -0.69 -1.01
C VAL A 233 -16.20 -0.75 -2.11
N VAL A 234 -16.05 0.31 -2.91
CA VAL A 234 -15.06 0.38 -4.00
C VAL A 234 -13.63 0.26 -3.46
N VAL A 235 -13.30 0.96 -2.37
CA VAL A 235 -12.00 0.83 -1.70
C VAL A 235 -11.80 -0.61 -1.20
N SER A 236 -12.83 -1.22 -0.61
CA SER A 236 -12.75 -2.60 -0.11
C SER A 236 -12.45 -3.58 -1.25
N ILE A 237 -13.17 -3.46 -2.38
CA ILE A 237 -12.92 -4.24 -3.60
C ILE A 237 -11.46 -4.07 -4.03
N GLN A 238 -10.95 -2.84 -4.05
CA GLN A 238 -9.58 -2.55 -4.43
C GLN A 238 -8.56 -3.20 -3.50
N SER A 239 -8.79 -3.17 -2.18
CA SER A 239 -7.95 -3.84 -1.19
C SER A 239 -7.91 -5.36 -1.39
N TYR A 240 -9.06 -5.97 -1.72
CA TYR A 240 -9.16 -7.39 -2.04
C TYR A 240 -8.47 -7.74 -3.37
N CYS A 241 -8.63 -6.91 -4.41
CA CYS A 241 -7.90 -7.07 -5.67
C CYS A 241 -6.39 -7.03 -5.46
N SER A 242 -5.88 -6.13 -4.60
CA SER A 242 -4.46 -6.08 -4.28
C SER A 242 -3.97 -7.38 -3.62
N THR A 243 -4.71 -7.92 -2.65
CA THR A 243 -4.39 -9.20 -2.01
C THR A 243 -4.49 -10.38 -2.97
N ALA A 244 -5.50 -10.42 -3.85
CA ALA A 244 -5.59 -11.43 -4.91
C ALA A 244 -4.38 -11.38 -5.85
N GLY A 245 -3.83 -10.18 -6.07
CA GLY A 245 -2.60 -9.96 -6.83
C GLY A 245 -1.38 -10.64 -6.23
N GLN A 246 -1.28 -10.62 -4.90
CA GLN A 246 -0.21 -11.30 -4.18
C GLN A 246 -0.26 -12.82 -4.35
N VAL A 247 -1.47 -13.40 -4.34
CA VAL A 247 -1.70 -14.83 -4.62
C VAL A 247 -1.35 -15.14 -6.07
N LEU A 248 -1.81 -14.30 -7.00
CA LEU A 248 -1.51 -14.44 -8.43
C LEU A 248 -0.01 -14.43 -8.70
N LEU A 249 0.76 -13.55 -8.03
CA LEU A 249 2.21 -13.52 -8.14
C LEU A 249 2.84 -14.86 -7.75
N GLY A 250 2.40 -15.48 -6.66
CA GLY A 250 2.91 -16.79 -6.23
C GLY A 250 2.68 -17.88 -7.29
N GLY A 251 1.50 -17.89 -7.93
CA GLY A 251 1.19 -18.79 -9.04
C GLY A 251 2.02 -18.51 -10.30
N LEU A 252 2.15 -17.23 -10.68
CA LEU A 252 2.97 -16.82 -11.83
C LEU A 252 4.45 -17.18 -11.63
N ALA A 253 4.99 -16.97 -10.43
CA ALA A 253 6.38 -17.30 -10.13
C ALA A 253 6.64 -18.81 -10.12
N TYR A 254 5.65 -19.62 -9.73
CA TYR A 254 5.76 -21.09 -9.81
C TYR A 254 5.83 -21.58 -11.26
N ALA A 255 5.02 -20.98 -12.15
CA ALA A 255 4.97 -21.31 -13.57
C ALA A 255 6.17 -20.73 -14.35
N ILE A 256 6.61 -19.52 -14.01
CA ILE A 256 7.67 -18.78 -14.69
C ILE A 256 8.84 -18.57 -13.73
N ARG A 257 9.82 -19.47 -13.80
CA ARG A 257 10.99 -19.52 -12.92
C ARG A 257 12.18 -18.69 -13.38
N ASP A 258 12.04 -18.02 -14.53
CA ASP A 258 13.02 -17.07 -15.05
C ASP A 258 12.58 -15.65 -14.71
N TRP A 259 13.47 -14.87 -14.10
CA TRP A 259 13.13 -13.55 -13.59
C TRP A 259 12.78 -12.53 -14.68
N ARG A 260 13.37 -12.63 -15.89
CA ARG A 260 13.10 -11.70 -16.99
C ARG A 260 11.71 -11.93 -17.53
N TRP A 261 11.35 -13.20 -17.75
CA TRP A 261 10.00 -13.57 -18.19
C TRP A 261 8.95 -13.27 -17.13
N LEU A 262 9.27 -13.48 -15.84
CA LEU A 262 8.35 -13.15 -14.74
C LEU A 262 8.10 -11.65 -14.67
N GLN A 263 9.15 -10.83 -14.76
CA GLN A 263 9.05 -9.37 -14.79
C GLN A 263 8.23 -8.90 -16.00
N LEU A 264 8.41 -9.53 -17.17
CA LEU A 264 7.65 -9.22 -18.37
C LEU A 264 6.16 -9.63 -18.25
N ALA A 265 5.87 -10.81 -17.68
CA ALA A 265 4.50 -11.27 -17.47
C ALA A 265 3.70 -10.34 -16.54
N ILE A 266 4.36 -9.71 -15.57
CA ILE A 266 3.73 -8.75 -14.65
C ILE A 266 3.60 -7.36 -15.29
N SER A 267 4.58 -6.93 -16.08
CA SER A 267 4.65 -5.57 -16.63
C SER A 267 3.88 -5.40 -17.95
N ALA A 268 3.86 -6.42 -18.82
CA ALA A 268 3.23 -6.35 -20.14
C ALA A 268 1.71 -6.04 -20.10
N PRO A 269 0.91 -6.56 -19.15
CA PRO A 269 -0.49 -6.20 -19.02
C PRO A 269 -0.75 -4.68 -18.86
N PHE A 270 0.22 -3.92 -18.34
CA PHE A 270 0.08 -2.46 -18.20
C PHE A 270 -0.01 -1.72 -19.54
N PHE A 271 0.47 -2.29 -20.65
CA PHE A 271 0.23 -1.73 -21.99
C PHE A 271 -1.25 -1.81 -22.38
N ALA A 272 -1.92 -2.93 -22.06
CA ALA A 272 -3.35 -3.06 -22.27
C ALA A 272 -4.13 -2.11 -21.36
N PHE A 273 -3.69 -1.97 -20.10
CA PHE A 273 -4.28 -1.05 -19.13
C PHE A 273 -4.19 0.40 -19.59
N PHE A 274 -3.02 0.80 -20.09
CA PHE A 274 -2.82 2.08 -20.74
C PHE A 274 -3.77 2.26 -21.94
N ALA A 275 -3.82 1.29 -22.86
CA ALA A 275 -4.61 1.41 -24.08
C ALA A 275 -6.11 1.61 -23.81
N TYR A 276 -6.72 0.83 -22.92
CA TYR A 276 -8.15 1.04 -22.64
C TYR A 276 -8.40 2.26 -21.77
N SER A 277 -7.46 2.70 -20.91
CA SER A 277 -7.68 3.82 -19.97
C SER A 277 -8.02 5.16 -20.65
N TRP A 278 -7.77 5.29 -21.96
CA TRP A 278 -8.17 6.46 -22.73
C TRP A 278 -9.68 6.74 -22.75
N TRP A 279 -10.54 5.73 -22.56
CA TRP A 279 -11.99 5.95 -22.52
C TRP A 279 -12.46 6.74 -21.29
N LEU A 280 -11.66 6.81 -20.23
CA LEU A 280 -12.06 7.45 -18.98
C LEU A 280 -12.18 8.96 -19.15
N PRO A 281 -13.32 9.58 -18.83
CA PRO A 281 -13.45 11.03 -18.78
C PRO A 281 -12.65 11.62 -17.62
N GLU A 282 -12.12 12.83 -17.82
CA GLU A 282 -11.50 13.61 -16.75
C GLU A 282 -12.53 13.97 -15.68
N SER A 283 -12.07 14.11 -14.45
CA SER A 283 -12.93 14.32 -13.28
C SER A 283 -13.79 15.56 -13.45
N ALA A 284 -15.11 15.37 -13.39
CA ALA A 284 -16.05 16.49 -13.41
C ALA A 284 -15.81 17.43 -12.21
N ARG A 285 -15.37 16.91 -11.06
CA ARG A 285 -15.03 17.75 -9.89
C ARG A 285 -13.81 18.63 -10.17
N TRP A 286 -12.73 18.04 -10.68
CA TRP A 286 -11.51 18.79 -10.99
C TRP A 286 -11.76 19.86 -12.06
N LEU A 287 -12.51 19.52 -13.13
CA LEU A 287 -12.87 20.47 -14.19
C LEU A 287 -13.68 21.66 -13.67
N LEU A 288 -14.64 21.42 -12.77
CA LEU A 288 -15.39 22.51 -12.15
C LEU A 288 -14.51 23.38 -11.25
N MET A 289 -13.56 22.79 -10.52
CA MET A 289 -12.61 23.54 -9.69
C MET A 289 -11.63 24.38 -10.51
N ASN A 290 -11.24 23.92 -11.69
CA ASN A 290 -10.34 24.63 -12.62
C ASN A 290 -11.08 25.58 -13.58
N ASN A 291 -12.36 25.88 -13.32
CA ASN A 291 -13.20 26.78 -14.10
C ASN A 291 -13.48 26.31 -15.55
N GLU A 292 -13.22 25.04 -15.87
CA GLU A 292 -13.53 24.41 -17.16
C GLU A 292 -14.96 23.82 -17.18
N ARG A 293 -15.95 24.70 -16.94
CA ARG A 293 -17.34 24.30 -16.73
C ARG A 293 -17.96 23.56 -17.92
N GLU A 294 -17.68 24.01 -19.14
CA GLU A 294 -18.24 23.36 -20.33
C GLU A 294 -17.74 21.93 -20.49
N ALA A 295 -16.46 21.67 -20.21
CA ALA A 295 -15.89 20.33 -20.25
C ALA A 295 -16.52 19.43 -19.17
N ALA A 296 -16.71 19.96 -17.95
CA ALA A 296 -17.37 19.23 -16.87
C ALA A 296 -18.80 18.82 -17.25
N LEU A 297 -19.59 19.74 -17.79
CA LEU A 297 -20.97 19.50 -18.22
C LEU A 297 -21.04 18.49 -19.38
N ARG A 298 -20.11 18.57 -20.33
CA ARG A 298 -19.98 17.56 -21.41
C ARG A 298 -19.73 16.17 -20.85
N ASN A 299 -18.81 16.03 -19.89
CA ASN A 299 -18.49 14.75 -19.25
C ASN A 299 -19.67 14.21 -18.44
N LEU A 300 -20.34 15.05 -17.64
CA LEU A 300 -21.54 14.65 -16.88
C LEU A 300 -22.66 14.18 -17.80
N LYS A 301 -22.94 14.90 -18.90
CA LYS A 301 -23.94 14.50 -19.90
C LYS A 301 -23.57 13.20 -20.62
N HIS A 302 -22.29 12.97 -20.87
CA HIS A 302 -21.80 11.73 -21.46
C HIS A 302 -22.00 10.54 -20.52
N VAL A 303 -21.62 10.68 -19.24
CA VAL A 303 -21.81 9.64 -18.22
C VAL A 303 -23.30 9.38 -17.97
N ALA A 304 -24.13 10.42 -17.90
CA ALA A 304 -25.58 10.28 -17.76
C ALA A 304 -26.20 9.45 -18.91
N ARG A 305 -25.72 9.64 -20.15
CA ARG A 305 -26.16 8.86 -21.31
C ARG A 305 -25.75 7.38 -21.20
N ILE A 306 -24.52 7.08 -20.80
CA ILE A 306 -24.06 5.69 -20.59
C ILE A 306 -24.89 4.99 -19.51
N ASN A 307 -25.29 5.74 -18.49
CA ASN A 307 -26.13 5.24 -17.39
C ASN A 307 -27.64 5.18 -17.74
N GLY A 308 -28.04 5.49 -18.97
CA GLY A 308 -29.44 5.49 -19.39
C GLY A 308 -30.30 6.63 -18.81
N LYS A 309 -29.69 7.63 -18.16
CA LYS A 309 -30.35 8.79 -17.54
C LYS A 309 -30.12 10.09 -18.33
N ALA A 310 -30.27 10.04 -19.65
CA ALA A 310 -30.00 11.20 -20.51
C ALA A 310 -30.82 12.46 -20.14
N ALA A 311 -32.09 12.29 -19.79
CA ALA A 311 -32.98 13.40 -19.38
C ALA A 311 -32.56 14.03 -18.04
N ALA A 312 -32.18 13.22 -17.05
CA ALA A 312 -31.66 13.71 -15.77
C ALA A 312 -30.33 14.45 -15.96
N GLY A 313 -29.46 13.96 -16.86
CA GLY A 313 -28.24 14.65 -17.23
C GLY A 313 -28.47 16.04 -17.84
N GLU A 314 -29.55 16.23 -18.60
CA GLU A 314 -29.91 17.56 -19.14
C GLU A 314 -30.50 18.48 -18.09
N ALA A 315 -31.31 17.96 -17.16
CA ALA A 315 -31.83 18.72 -16.01
C ALA A 315 -30.69 19.23 -15.11
N VAL A 316 -29.73 18.36 -14.79
CA VAL A 316 -28.51 18.69 -14.05
C VAL A 316 -27.70 19.77 -14.77
N VAL A 317 -27.55 19.68 -16.10
CA VAL A 317 -26.85 20.69 -16.90
C VAL A 317 -27.55 22.03 -16.85
N LEU A 318 -28.89 22.05 -16.89
CA LEU A 318 -29.70 23.26 -16.77
C LEU A 318 -29.55 23.89 -15.38
N GLU A 319 -29.55 23.09 -14.31
CA GLU A 319 -29.43 23.56 -12.93
C GLU A 319 -28.03 24.12 -12.61
N VAL A 320 -26.98 23.44 -13.07
CA VAL A 320 -25.59 23.91 -12.96
C VAL A 320 -25.38 25.20 -13.77
N ARG A 321 -26.10 25.37 -14.89
CA ARG A 321 -26.03 26.56 -15.74
C ARG A 321 -26.85 27.72 -15.20
N SER A 322 -28.00 27.46 -14.56
CA SER A 322 -28.87 28.50 -13.99
C SER A 322 -28.35 29.05 -12.65
N ASN A 323 -27.63 28.24 -11.88
CA ASN A 323 -27.08 28.63 -10.59
C ASN A 323 -25.64 29.16 -10.72
N GLU A 324 -25.48 30.37 -11.26
CA GLU A 324 -24.18 31.06 -11.39
C GLU A 324 -23.45 31.32 -10.05
N VAL A 325 -24.08 31.08 -8.89
CA VAL A 325 -23.59 31.50 -7.56
C VAL A 325 -23.45 30.35 -6.54
N SER A 326 -24.03 29.15 -6.74
CA SER A 326 -24.11 28.13 -5.67
C SER A 326 -23.16 26.94 -5.78
N LEU A 327 -22.44 26.73 -6.89
CA LEU A 327 -21.33 25.76 -6.95
C LEU A 327 -20.05 26.33 -6.32
N ARG A 328 -20.18 26.92 -5.14
CA ARG A 328 -19.09 26.89 -4.19
C ARG A 328 -19.03 25.46 -3.69
N PHE A 329 -18.39 24.57 -4.46
CA PHE A 329 -17.71 23.45 -3.80
C PHE A 329 -16.96 24.07 -2.66
N SER A 330 -17.12 23.52 -1.46
CA SER A 330 -16.51 24.00 -0.23
C SER A 330 -14.99 23.91 -0.30
N ALA A 331 -14.37 24.67 -1.20
CA ALA A 331 -13.09 25.29 -1.03
C ALA A 331 -13.29 26.43 -0.02
N ARG A 332 -13.76 26.09 1.19
CA ARG A 332 -13.02 26.57 2.35
C ARG A 332 -11.66 25.85 2.29
N ARG A 333 -10.80 26.25 1.35
CA ARG A 333 -9.40 26.43 1.68
C ARG A 333 -9.41 27.60 2.66
N GLY A 334 -9.81 27.32 3.90
CA GLY A 334 -9.07 27.97 4.97
C GLY A 334 -7.60 27.65 4.68
N ASN A 335 -6.71 28.61 4.85
CA ASN A 335 -5.28 28.39 4.78
C ASN A 335 -4.87 27.46 5.94
N HIS A 336 -5.38 26.23 5.95
CA HIS A 336 -5.06 25.20 6.88
C HIS A 336 -3.74 24.62 6.41
N SER A 337 -2.69 25.18 6.98
CA SER A 337 -1.33 24.73 6.76
C SER A 337 -1.17 23.32 7.32
N CYS A 338 -0.20 22.55 6.82
CA CYS A 338 0.18 21.26 7.40
C CYS A 338 0.48 21.35 8.90
N LEU A 339 0.87 22.53 9.38
CA LEU A 339 1.10 22.84 10.79
C LEU A 339 -0.17 22.78 11.66
N ASP A 340 -1.36 22.95 11.08
CA ASP A 340 -2.61 22.87 11.84
C ASP A 340 -2.87 21.45 12.37
N LEU A 341 -2.27 20.42 11.75
CA LEU A 341 -2.33 19.02 12.23
C LEU A 341 -1.69 18.82 13.61
N PHE A 342 -0.72 19.66 13.94
CA PHE A 342 0.05 19.60 15.20
C PHE A 342 -0.29 20.75 16.16
N ARG A 343 -1.25 21.60 15.79
CA ARG A 343 -1.55 22.83 16.50
C ARG A 343 -2.39 22.62 17.75
N THR A 344 -3.42 21.76 17.66
CA THR A 344 -4.30 21.44 18.80
C THR A 344 -3.92 20.09 19.42
N PRO A 345 -4.06 19.93 20.75
CA PRO A 345 -3.53 18.78 21.46
C PRO A 345 -4.22 17.46 21.11
N GLY A 346 -5.54 17.46 20.92
CA GLY A 346 -6.30 16.28 20.50
C GLY A 346 -5.92 15.81 19.10
N LEU A 347 -5.92 16.74 18.13
CA LEU A 347 -5.54 16.45 16.74
C LEU A 347 -4.08 16.02 16.60
N ARG A 348 -3.16 16.64 17.36
CA ARG A 348 -1.75 16.25 17.41
C ARG A 348 -1.60 14.81 17.88
N ARG A 349 -2.32 14.40 18.93
CA ARG A 349 -2.28 13.02 19.43
C ARG A 349 -2.81 12.04 18.39
N ILE A 350 -3.95 12.33 17.76
CA ILE A 350 -4.51 11.49 16.69
C ILE A 350 -3.48 11.31 15.57
N SER A 351 -2.92 12.42 15.09
CA SER A 351 -1.95 12.44 14.00
C SER A 351 -0.69 11.65 14.33
N CYS A 352 -0.08 11.88 15.50
CA CYS A 352 1.11 11.15 15.94
C CYS A 352 0.83 9.65 16.10
N CYS A 353 -0.31 9.26 16.69
CA CYS A 353 -0.65 7.85 16.85
C CYS A 353 -0.87 7.17 15.50
N LEU A 354 -1.65 7.77 14.60
CA LEU A 354 -1.88 7.22 13.25
C LEU A 354 -0.61 7.14 12.43
N MET A 355 0.29 8.13 12.53
CA MET A 355 1.61 8.10 11.88
C MET A 355 2.46 6.94 12.40
N LEU A 356 2.52 6.72 13.73
CA LEU A 356 3.27 5.61 14.33
C LEU A 356 2.68 4.25 13.95
N ILE A 357 1.35 4.12 14.00
CA ILE A 357 0.63 2.92 13.58
C ILE A 357 0.90 2.61 12.11
N SER A 358 0.76 3.60 11.24
CA SER A 358 0.95 3.46 9.80
C SER A 358 2.38 3.06 9.44
N PHE A 359 3.36 3.70 10.09
CA PHE A 359 4.77 3.37 9.94
C PHE A 359 5.08 1.93 10.37
N SER A 360 4.72 1.59 11.61
CA SER A 360 5.00 0.28 12.19
C SER A 360 4.31 -0.85 11.42
N MET A 361 3.06 -0.62 11.05
CA MET A 361 2.28 -1.56 10.26
C MET A 361 2.92 -1.85 8.90
N ASN A 362 3.23 -0.81 8.13
CA ASN A 362 3.82 -1.01 6.80
C ASN A 362 5.22 -1.61 6.90
N MET A 363 6.02 -1.21 7.89
CA MET A 363 7.34 -1.78 8.10
C MET A 363 7.28 -3.29 8.37
N ALA A 364 6.43 -3.73 9.32
CA ALA A 364 6.28 -5.15 9.63
C ALA A 364 5.61 -5.92 8.47
N TYR A 365 4.59 -5.35 7.84
CA TYR A 365 3.86 -5.98 6.74
C TYR A 365 4.78 -6.23 5.53
N PHE A 366 5.52 -5.22 5.10
CA PHE A 366 6.46 -5.36 3.99
C PHE A 366 7.68 -6.20 4.38
N GLY A 367 8.20 -6.05 5.60
CA GLY A 367 9.32 -6.84 6.11
C GLY A 367 9.04 -8.34 6.05
N LEU A 368 7.90 -8.78 6.60
CA LEU A 368 7.49 -10.18 6.51
C LEU A 368 7.18 -10.60 5.08
N SER A 369 6.57 -9.73 4.29
CA SER A 369 6.26 -10.05 2.89
C SER A 369 7.50 -10.21 2.02
N MET A 370 8.64 -9.64 2.40
CA MET A 370 9.87 -9.64 1.60
C MET A 370 10.86 -10.74 2.00
N ASP A 371 10.75 -11.30 3.20
CA ASP A 371 11.61 -12.38 3.68
C ASP A 371 10.92 -13.74 3.65
N LEU A 372 10.65 -14.24 2.45
CA LEU A 372 10.10 -15.59 2.27
C LEU A 372 11.15 -16.69 2.49
N SER A 373 12.44 -16.34 2.37
CA SER A 373 13.58 -17.26 2.45
C SER A 373 13.87 -17.75 3.86
N MET A 374 13.43 -17.03 4.89
CA MET A 374 13.65 -17.42 6.29
C MET A 374 13.10 -18.81 6.65
N PHE A 375 12.13 -19.33 5.90
CA PHE A 375 11.35 -20.49 6.31
C PHE A 375 11.87 -21.84 5.83
N ASP A 376 13.03 -21.94 5.15
CA ASP A 376 13.61 -23.19 4.57
C ASP A 376 12.57 -24.11 3.88
N MET A 377 11.46 -23.50 3.44
CA MET A 377 10.27 -24.11 2.88
C MET A 377 10.09 -23.57 1.47
N ASN A 378 9.23 -24.22 0.69
CA ASN A 378 8.97 -23.80 -0.67
C ASN A 378 8.41 -22.35 -0.71
N VAL A 379 9.19 -21.43 -1.28
CA VAL A 379 8.92 -19.98 -1.35
C VAL A 379 7.56 -19.68 -2.01
N PHE A 380 7.15 -20.49 -3.00
CA PHE A 380 5.86 -20.33 -3.69
C PHE A 380 4.68 -20.63 -2.74
N LEU A 381 4.79 -21.66 -1.90
CA LEU A 381 3.77 -22.01 -0.91
C LEU A 381 3.66 -20.96 0.20
N VAL A 382 4.80 -20.45 0.70
CA VAL A 382 4.80 -19.39 1.71
C VAL A 382 4.09 -18.14 1.18
N GLN A 383 4.37 -17.75 -0.06
CA GLN A 383 3.68 -16.63 -0.72
C GLN A 383 2.16 -16.86 -0.83
N LEU A 384 1.73 -18.09 -1.16
CA LEU A 384 0.32 -18.45 -1.25
C LEU A 384 -0.36 -18.36 0.13
N PHE A 385 0.25 -18.91 1.18
CA PHE A 385 -0.28 -18.80 2.55
C PHE A 385 -0.39 -17.36 3.00
N PHE A 386 0.61 -16.54 2.68
CA PHE A 386 0.63 -15.11 2.96
C PHE A 386 -0.49 -14.35 2.24
N GLY A 387 -0.78 -14.67 0.98
CA GLY A 387 -1.91 -14.07 0.27
C GLY A 387 -3.27 -14.57 0.77
N ALA A 388 -3.37 -15.85 1.11
CA ALA A 388 -4.60 -16.46 1.61
C ALA A 388 -5.01 -15.92 2.99
N ILE A 389 -4.05 -15.85 3.94
CA ILE A 389 -4.33 -15.33 5.27
C ILE A 389 -4.71 -13.84 5.24
N ASP A 390 -4.11 -13.06 4.34
CA ASP A 390 -4.44 -11.66 4.13
C ASP A 390 -5.92 -11.49 3.76
N LEU A 391 -6.40 -12.33 2.83
CA LEU A 391 -7.78 -12.30 2.36
C LEU A 391 -8.75 -12.64 3.49
N VAL A 392 -8.47 -13.73 4.21
CA VAL A 392 -9.30 -14.20 5.33
C VAL A 392 -9.32 -13.17 6.45
N ALA A 393 -8.17 -12.64 6.84
CA ALA A 393 -8.07 -11.69 7.94
C ALA A 393 -8.75 -10.35 7.63
N LYS A 394 -8.65 -9.85 6.39
CA LYS A 394 -9.39 -8.66 5.95
C LYS A 394 -10.90 -8.88 5.99
N MET A 395 -11.38 -10.05 5.56
CA MET A 395 -12.81 -10.39 5.63
C MET A 395 -13.30 -10.47 7.08
N VAL A 396 -12.57 -11.15 7.96
CA VAL A 396 -12.89 -11.22 9.39
C VAL A 396 -12.89 -9.82 10.02
N CYS A 397 -11.90 -8.98 9.70
CA CYS A 397 -11.83 -7.61 10.18
C CYS A 397 -13.04 -6.77 9.73
N ALA A 398 -13.43 -6.86 8.45
CA ALA A 398 -14.59 -6.15 7.92
C ALA A 398 -15.89 -6.52 8.66
N LEU A 399 -16.07 -7.81 9.00
CA LEU A 399 -17.21 -8.27 9.80
C LEU A 399 -17.13 -7.75 11.25
N LEU A 400 -15.96 -7.88 11.90
CA LEU A 400 -15.77 -7.43 13.28
C LEU A 400 -15.99 -5.92 13.45
N LEU A 401 -15.63 -5.12 12.45
CA LEU A 401 -15.83 -3.66 12.46
C LEU A 401 -17.31 -3.25 12.61
N SER A 402 -18.24 -4.14 12.23
CA SER A 402 -19.67 -3.92 12.43
C SER A 402 -20.14 -4.16 13.87
N TYR A 403 -19.33 -4.81 14.71
CA TYR A 403 -19.73 -5.23 16.06
C TYR A 403 -18.82 -4.74 17.21
N VAL A 404 -17.49 -4.69 17.03
CA VAL A 404 -16.51 -4.63 18.14
C VAL A 404 -15.86 -3.24 18.32
N GLY A 405 -16.22 -2.24 17.52
CA GLY A 405 -15.61 -0.91 17.59
C GLY A 405 -14.22 -0.84 16.95
N ARG A 406 -13.86 0.32 16.39
CA ARG A 406 -12.65 0.49 15.57
C ARG A 406 -11.39 0.48 16.41
N ARG A 407 -11.44 1.10 17.61
CA ARG A 407 -10.29 1.23 18.50
C ARG A 407 -9.79 -0.13 18.99
N ILE A 408 -10.72 -0.98 19.43
CA ILE A 408 -10.41 -2.29 19.98
C ILE A 408 -9.78 -3.16 18.89
N ILE A 409 -10.40 -3.21 17.71
CA ILE A 409 -9.88 -3.99 16.58
C ILE A 409 -8.48 -3.52 16.18
N GLN A 410 -8.27 -2.21 16.08
CA GLN A 410 -6.96 -1.64 15.72
C GLN A 410 -5.87 -2.00 16.74
N SER A 411 -6.15 -1.85 18.03
CA SER A 411 -5.18 -2.11 19.09
C SER A 411 -4.89 -3.62 19.23
N VAL A 412 -5.93 -4.43 19.32
CA VAL A 412 -5.81 -5.89 19.51
C VAL A 412 -5.11 -6.55 18.32
N SER A 413 -5.45 -6.16 17.08
CA SER A 413 -4.80 -6.73 15.89
C SER A 413 -3.30 -6.43 15.85
N LEU A 414 -2.87 -5.22 16.19
CA LEU A 414 -1.46 -4.84 16.25
C LEU A 414 -0.68 -5.56 17.36
N ILE A 415 -1.26 -5.63 18.57
CA ILE A 415 -0.64 -6.32 19.69
C ILE A 415 -0.53 -7.82 19.40
N LEU A 416 -1.60 -8.45 18.93
CA LEU A 416 -1.57 -9.88 18.55
C LEU A 416 -0.58 -10.14 17.42
N ALA A 417 -0.51 -9.28 16.40
CA ALA A 417 0.46 -9.40 15.32
C ALA A 417 1.89 -9.46 15.87
N GLY A 418 2.27 -8.49 16.71
CA GLY A 418 3.60 -8.44 17.29
C GLY A 418 3.89 -9.59 18.25
N MET A 419 2.91 -9.99 19.07
CA MET A 419 3.06 -11.13 19.98
C MET A 419 3.27 -12.46 19.23
N PHE A 420 2.53 -12.72 18.15
CA PHE A 420 2.75 -13.94 17.35
C PHE A 420 4.16 -13.97 16.74
N LEU A 421 4.68 -12.84 16.27
CA LEU A 421 6.04 -12.75 15.75
C LEU A 421 7.08 -12.98 16.85
N LEU A 422 6.90 -12.41 18.05
CA LEU A 422 7.81 -12.62 19.18
C LEU A 422 7.78 -14.05 19.70
N VAL A 423 6.60 -14.68 19.75
CA VAL A 423 6.45 -16.10 20.14
C VAL A 423 7.08 -17.03 19.11
N SER A 424 7.21 -16.62 17.86
CA SER A 424 7.89 -17.43 16.83
C SER A 424 9.41 -17.49 16.97
N LEU A 425 10.03 -16.59 17.75
CA LEU A 425 11.48 -16.54 17.99
C LEU A 425 12.05 -17.75 18.75
N PRO A 426 11.49 -18.17 19.90
CA PRO A 426 12.01 -19.32 20.65
C PRO A 426 11.69 -20.69 20.01
N VAL A 427 10.96 -20.73 18.89
CA VAL A 427 10.60 -22.00 18.24
C VAL A 427 11.85 -22.63 17.63
N PRO A 428 12.21 -23.88 17.99
CA PRO A 428 13.38 -24.56 17.44
C PRO A 428 13.34 -24.68 15.91
N SER A 429 14.51 -24.65 15.28
CA SER A 429 14.65 -24.78 13.81
C SER A 429 14.05 -26.06 13.25
N ASP A 430 13.91 -27.12 14.07
CA ASP A 430 13.33 -28.40 13.65
C ASP A 430 11.80 -28.32 13.48
N MET A 431 11.14 -27.30 14.04
CA MET A 431 9.68 -27.11 13.99
C MET A 431 9.28 -25.98 13.03
N LEU A 432 9.79 -26.02 11.79
CA LEU A 432 9.54 -25.00 10.75
C LEU A 432 8.05 -24.72 10.52
N THR A 433 7.19 -25.74 10.54
CA THR A 433 5.74 -25.57 10.36
C THR A 433 5.11 -24.74 11.48
N VAL A 434 5.50 -24.96 12.74
CA VAL A 434 4.98 -24.22 13.88
C VAL A 434 5.41 -22.76 13.80
N ARG A 435 6.68 -22.51 13.47
CA ARG A 435 7.20 -21.15 13.26
C ARG A 435 6.45 -20.43 12.14
N LEU A 436 6.22 -21.11 11.01
CA LEU A 436 5.46 -20.56 9.88
C LEU A 436 4.02 -20.22 10.29
N VAL A 437 3.32 -21.08 11.04
CA VAL A 437 1.95 -20.83 11.51
C VAL A 437 1.88 -19.53 12.31
N PHE A 438 2.80 -19.32 13.27
CA PHE A 438 2.83 -18.06 14.03
C PHE A 438 3.09 -16.84 13.16
N VAL A 439 4.02 -16.92 12.20
CA VAL A 439 4.31 -15.78 11.30
C VAL A 439 3.13 -15.49 10.37
N VAL A 440 2.49 -16.53 9.82
CA VAL A 440 1.29 -16.39 8.97
C VAL A 440 0.14 -15.75 9.75
N LEU A 441 -0.10 -16.19 11.00
CA LEU A 441 -1.10 -15.57 11.87
C LEU A 441 -0.77 -14.11 12.19
N GLY A 442 0.49 -13.82 12.52
CA GLY A 442 0.97 -12.46 12.76
C GLY A 442 0.75 -11.56 11.54
N LYS A 443 1.09 -12.05 10.34
CA LYS A 443 0.84 -11.37 9.07
C LYS A 443 -0.66 -11.12 8.83
N GLY A 444 -1.51 -12.11 9.08
CA GLY A 444 -2.97 -11.94 9.01
C GLY A 444 -3.47 -10.81 9.92
N CYS A 445 -2.99 -10.76 11.16
CA CYS A 445 -3.31 -9.67 12.08
C CYS A 445 -2.83 -8.31 11.56
N LEU A 446 -1.66 -8.23 10.91
CA LEU A 446 -1.21 -7.02 10.22
C LEU A 446 -2.16 -6.60 9.09
N ALA A 447 -2.60 -7.56 8.26
CA ALA A 447 -3.55 -7.32 7.19
C ALA A 447 -4.92 -6.82 7.72
N ALA A 448 -5.42 -7.39 8.82
CA ALA A 448 -6.61 -6.91 9.50
C ALA A 448 -6.45 -5.47 9.99
N SER A 449 -5.33 -5.16 10.65
CA SER A 449 -5.00 -3.80 11.06
C SER A 449 -4.92 -2.83 9.88
N SER A 450 -4.39 -3.25 8.71
CA SER A 450 -4.32 -2.39 7.53
C SER A 450 -5.71 -1.95 7.03
N MET A 451 -6.68 -2.87 7.05
CA MET A 451 -8.06 -2.60 6.68
C MET A 451 -8.74 -1.66 7.69
N CYS A 452 -8.54 -1.92 8.99
CA CYS A 452 -9.07 -1.10 10.06
C CYS A 452 -8.48 0.32 10.02
N LEU A 453 -7.17 0.47 9.87
CA LEU A 453 -6.47 1.75 9.79
C LEU A 453 -6.99 2.64 8.66
N TYR A 454 -7.26 2.06 7.48
CA TYR A 454 -7.76 2.82 6.34
C TYR A 454 -9.15 3.43 6.63
N LEU A 455 -10.06 2.65 7.21
CA LEU A 455 -11.39 3.12 7.60
C LEU A 455 -11.30 4.11 8.77
N TYR A 456 -10.55 3.74 9.80
CA TYR A 456 -10.45 4.50 11.03
C TYR A 456 -9.77 5.86 10.83
N GLY A 457 -8.73 5.94 9.99
CA GLY A 457 -8.10 7.21 9.62
C GLY A 457 -9.07 8.15 8.90
N GLY A 458 -9.97 7.61 8.06
CA GLY A 458 -11.02 8.38 7.39
C GLY A 458 -12.10 8.91 8.35
N GLU A 459 -12.34 8.23 9.47
CA GLU A 459 -13.32 8.64 10.50
C GLU A 459 -12.71 9.61 11.53
N LEU A 460 -11.43 9.45 11.88
CA LEU A 460 -10.73 10.23 12.92
C LEU A 460 -10.40 11.66 12.50
N PHE A 461 -9.98 11.86 11.26
CA PHE A 461 -9.63 13.21 10.81
C PHE A 461 -10.89 14.01 10.43
N PRO A 462 -11.02 15.26 10.92
CA PRO A 462 -12.16 16.09 10.58
C PRO A 462 -12.12 16.47 9.09
N THR A 463 -13.30 16.63 8.48
CA THR A 463 -13.44 16.74 7.02
C THR A 463 -12.57 17.84 6.40
N VAL A 464 -12.32 18.94 7.11
CA VAL A 464 -11.52 20.09 6.66
C VAL A 464 -10.03 19.76 6.45
N ILE A 465 -9.46 18.86 7.25
CA ILE A 465 -8.01 18.51 7.23
C ILE A 465 -7.74 17.02 7.00
N ARG A 466 -8.79 16.23 6.74
CA ARG A 466 -8.73 14.77 6.50
C ARG A 466 -7.78 14.39 5.39
N GLN A 467 -7.80 15.12 4.28
CA GLN A 467 -6.91 14.86 3.16
C GLN A 467 -5.44 15.05 3.56
N THR A 468 -5.13 16.14 4.26
CA THR A 468 -3.77 16.42 4.76
C THR A 468 -3.29 15.35 5.73
N GLY A 469 -4.10 14.99 6.73
CA GLY A 469 -3.75 13.96 7.72
C GLY A 469 -3.56 12.57 7.11
N SER A 470 -4.42 12.21 6.15
CA SER A 470 -4.30 10.95 5.41
C SER A 470 -3.02 10.89 4.56
N SER A 471 -2.62 12.02 3.95
CA SER A 471 -1.37 12.12 3.20
C SER A 471 -0.14 11.91 4.09
N PHE A 472 -0.07 12.54 5.27
CA PHE A 472 1.03 12.32 6.22
C PHE A 472 1.11 10.87 6.71
N THR A 473 -0.05 10.29 7.01
CA THR A 473 -0.14 8.87 7.41
C THR A 473 0.38 7.96 6.29
N THR A 474 0.08 8.29 5.03
CA THR A 474 0.58 7.56 3.85
C THR A 474 2.09 7.74 3.65
N VAL A 475 2.63 8.94 3.84
CA VAL A 475 4.08 9.19 3.80
C VAL A 475 4.81 8.33 4.83
N MET A 476 4.29 8.27 6.07
CA MET A 476 4.87 7.43 7.12
C MET A 476 4.75 5.93 6.81
N ALA A 477 3.65 5.48 6.19
CA ALA A 477 3.53 4.12 5.66
C ALA A 477 4.65 3.81 4.65
N ARG A 478 4.90 4.71 3.70
CA ARG A 478 5.95 4.53 2.68
C ARG A 478 7.35 4.53 3.28
N LEU A 479 7.62 5.38 4.28
CA LEU A 479 8.88 5.35 5.02
C LEU A 479 9.09 3.99 5.73
N GLY A 480 8.04 3.44 6.34
CA GLY A 480 8.08 2.09 6.93
C GLY A 480 8.44 1.02 5.88
N GLY A 481 7.85 1.10 4.68
CA GLY A 481 8.16 0.20 3.57
C GLY A 481 9.59 0.33 3.02
N ILE A 482 10.20 1.52 3.05
CA ILE A 482 11.60 1.75 2.65
C ILE A 482 12.57 1.18 3.70
N ILE A 483 12.22 1.30 4.98
CA ILE A 483 13.05 0.82 6.09
C ILE A 483 12.98 -0.71 6.22
N ALA A 484 11.87 -1.34 5.85
CA ALA A 484 11.70 -2.78 6.00
C ALA A 484 12.81 -3.65 5.34
N PRO A 485 13.19 -3.47 4.05
CA PRO A 485 14.31 -4.19 3.47
C PRO A 485 15.67 -3.87 4.13
N LEU A 486 15.84 -2.66 4.67
CA LEU A 486 17.06 -2.28 5.39
C LEU A 486 17.16 -2.99 6.74
N VAL A 487 16.02 -3.20 7.41
CA VAL A 487 15.95 -4.03 8.62
C VAL A 487 16.26 -5.49 8.30
N LEU A 488 15.79 -6.02 7.17
CA LEU A 488 16.15 -7.37 6.72
C LEU A 488 17.65 -7.53 6.46
N MET A 489 18.31 -6.50 5.90
CA MET A 489 19.76 -6.48 5.73
C MET A 489 20.52 -6.56 7.08
N ALA A 490 19.96 -6.04 8.17
CA ALA A 490 20.55 -6.22 9.50
C ALA A 490 20.46 -7.68 9.99
N GLY A 491 19.52 -8.46 9.43
CA GLY A 491 19.38 -9.90 9.66
C GLY A 491 20.57 -10.73 9.17
N ASP A 492 21.28 -10.26 8.15
CA ASP A 492 22.48 -10.92 7.64
C ASP A 492 23.61 -10.94 8.69
N TYR A 493 23.62 -9.98 9.61
CA TYR A 493 24.56 -9.93 10.73
C TYR A 493 24.01 -10.64 11.98
N GLN A 494 22.71 -10.50 12.25
CA GLN A 494 22.03 -11.05 13.42
C GLN A 494 20.65 -11.61 13.02
N PRO A 495 20.50 -12.93 12.82
CA PRO A 495 19.29 -13.54 12.23
C PRO A 495 17.99 -13.29 13.00
N PHE A 496 18.04 -13.08 14.32
CA PHE A 496 16.85 -12.84 15.15
C PHE A 496 16.38 -11.38 15.12
N LEU A 497 17.24 -10.44 14.72
CA LEU A 497 16.99 -9.00 14.86
C LEU A 497 15.78 -8.50 14.03
N PRO A 498 15.58 -8.92 12.77
CA PRO A 498 14.41 -8.47 12.00
C PRO A 498 13.09 -8.86 12.65
N LEU A 499 12.95 -10.09 13.15
CA LEU A 499 11.72 -10.54 13.81
C LEU A 499 11.45 -9.77 15.10
N VAL A 500 12.48 -9.47 15.89
CA VAL A 500 12.33 -8.65 17.10
C VAL A 500 11.81 -7.26 16.73
N ILE A 501 12.37 -6.62 15.70
CA ILE A 501 11.94 -5.28 15.26
C ILE A 501 10.51 -5.32 14.72
N PHE A 502 10.19 -6.29 13.87
CA PHE A 502 8.84 -6.47 13.31
C PHE A 502 7.82 -6.94 14.36
N GLY A 503 8.26 -7.51 15.48
CA GLY A 503 7.39 -7.91 16.60
C GLY A 503 7.16 -6.79 17.62
N VAL A 504 8.22 -6.11 18.07
CA VAL A 504 8.14 -5.06 19.09
C VAL A 504 7.44 -3.81 18.57
N THR A 505 7.71 -3.40 17.32
CA THR A 505 7.15 -2.14 16.80
C THR A 505 5.61 -2.17 16.68
N PRO A 506 4.96 -3.26 16.21
CA PRO A 506 3.50 -3.36 16.24
C PRO A 506 2.93 -3.41 17.65
N VAL A 507 3.60 -4.03 18.63
CA VAL A 507 3.14 -4.01 20.03
C VAL A 507 3.11 -2.58 20.55
N VAL A 508 4.18 -1.82 20.36
CA VAL A 508 4.27 -0.42 20.81
C VAL A 508 3.21 0.45 20.14
N SER A 509 3.01 0.29 18.83
CA SER A 509 1.97 1.05 18.11
C SER A 509 0.54 0.57 18.42
N GLY A 510 0.34 -0.69 18.77
CA GLY A 510 -0.94 -1.22 19.23
C GLY A 510 -1.33 -0.68 20.62
N VAL A 511 -0.35 -0.50 21.51
CA VAL A 511 -0.57 0.17 22.81
C VAL A 511 -0.89 1.65 22.60
N SER A 512 -0.21 2.34 21.68
CA SER A 512 -0.54 3.73 21.37
C SER A 512 -1.92 3.89 20.72
N ALA A 513 -2.41 2.87 20.00
CA ALA A 513 -3.77 2.86 19.43
C ALA A 513 -4.87 2.89 20.51
N VAL A 514 -4.61 2.42 21.73
CA VAL A 514 -5.56 2.52 22.86
C VAL A 514 -5.84 3.98 23.22
N LEU A 515 -4.88 4.87 22.97
CA LEU A 515 -5.02 6.30 23.23
C LEU A 515 -5.95 6.99 22.24
N LEU A 516 -6.39 6.33 21.16
CA LEU A 516 -7.30 6.91 20.17
C LEU A 516 -8.76 6.88 20.65
N PRO A 517 -9.62 7.80 20.17
CA PRO A 517 -11.04 7.84 20.53
C PRO A 517 -11.86 6.82 19.71
N GLU A 518 -12.89 6.21 20.32
CA GLU A 518 -13.80 5.30 19.62
C GLU A 518 -14.77 6.07 18.71
N MET A 519 -14.99 5.56 17.49
CA MET A 519 -15.84 6.18 16.44
C MET A 519 -17.05 5.31 16.07
N PHE A 520 -17.24 4.17 16.72
CA PHE A 520 -18.37 3.28 16.48
C PHE A 520 -19.73 3.98 16.69
N ASN A 521 -20.54 4.05 15.62
CA ASN A 521 -21.87 4.70 15.60
C ASN A 521 -21.89 6.18 16.01
N VAL A 522 -20.79 6.91 15.83
CA VAL A 522 -20.74 8.34 16.10
C VAL A 522 -20.64 9.13 14.79
N PRO A 523 -21.36 10.25 14.62
CA PRO A 523 -21.24 11.07 13.42
C PRO A 523 -19.79 11.49 13.16
N LEU A 524 -19.48 11.67 11.87
CA LEU A 524 -18.19 12.17 11.40
C LEU A 524 -17.99 13.58 11.93
N LEU A 525 -16.77 13.86 12.39
CA LEU A 525 -16.40 15.19 12.86
C LEU A 525 -16.14 16.09 11.65
N ASP A 526 -16.75 17.27 11.65
CA ASP A 526 -16.61 18.23 10.56
C ASP A 526 -15.58 19.31 10.89
N THR A 527 -15.48 19.71 12.17
CA THR A 527 -14.60 20.81 12.60
C THR A 527 -13.48 20.33 13.54
N VAL A 528 -12.42 21.14 13.67
CA VAL A 528 -11.31 20.85 14.60
C VAL A 528 -11.75 21.10 16.04
N GLU A 529 -12.65 22.05 16.23
CA GLU A 529 -13.26 22.39 17.52
C GLU A 529 -14.07 21.21 18.06
N GLU A 530 -14.89 20.55 17.23
CA GLU A 530 -15.62 19.32 17.60
C GLU A 530 -14.68 18.19 18.04
N VAL A 531 -13.51 18.07 17.41
CA VAL A 531 -12.49 17.09 17.82
C VAL A 531 -12.04 17.40 19.25
N GLU A 532 -11.66 18.65 19.53
CA GLU A 532 -11.16 19.05 20.85
C GLU A 532 -12.24 19.01 21.95
N GLU A 533 -13.47 19.44 21.67
CA GLU A 533 -14.59 19.35 22.62
C GLU A 533 -14.85 17.91 23.06
N ARG A 534 -14.76 16.97 22.12
CA ARG A 534 -14.92 15.54 22.37
C ARG A 534 -13.78 14.96 23.22
N TRP A 535 -12.57 15.46 23.02
CA TRP A 535 -11.42 15.11 23.88
C TRP A 535 -11.59 15.60 25.31
N VAL A 536 -12.26 16.73 25.52
CA VAL A 536 -12.55 17.25 26.87
C VAL A 536 -13.68 16.46 27.54
N THR A 537 -14.69 16.03 26.79
CA THR A 537 -15.87 15.30 27.33
C THR A 537 -15.62 13.82 27.61
N PHE A 538 -14.72 13.16 26.88
CA PHE A 538 -14.39 11.73 27.07
C PHE A 538 -12.90 11.53 27.33
N PRO A 539 -12.40 11.81 28.56
CA PRO A 539 -11.05 11.45 28.93
C PRO A 539 -10.87 9.92 28.91
N ILE A 540 -9.63 9.52 28.64
CA ILE A 540 -9.07 8.18 28.33
C ILE A 540 -9.59 7.02 29.22
N ALA A 541 -10.22 7.32 30.36
CA ALA A 541 -10.64 6.36 31.38
C ALA A 541 -12.03 5.71 31.16
N SER A 542 -12.82 6.11 30.17
CA SER A 542 -14.12 5.45 29.90
C SER A 542 -13.94 4.18 29.03
N PHE A 543 -13.53 3.09 29.66
CA PHE A 543 -13.71 1.72 29.15
C PHE A 543 -15.20 1.33 29.23
N SER A 544 -16.06 2.06 28.55
CA SER A 544 -17.48 1.73 28.50
C SER A 544 -17.73 0.86 27.29
N PHE A 545 -17.99 -0.43 27.50
CA PHE A 545 -18.56 -1.31 26.48
C PHE A 545 -19.91 -0.72 26.05
N PRO A 546 -20.16 -0.48 24.74
CA PRO A 546 -21.50 -0.15 24.29
C PRO A 546 -22.33 -1.44 24.29
N ILE A 547 -22.84 -1.83 25.44
CA ILE A 547 -23.99 -2.74 25.51
C ILE A 547 -25.20 -1.88 25.19
N ASN A 548 -25.60 -1.83 23.91
CA ASN A 548 -26.91 -1.27 23.58
C ASN A 548 -28.00 -2.16 24.17
N PRO A 549 -28.96 -1.63 24.94
CA PRO A 549 -30.24 -2.32 25.10
C PRO A 549 -31.00 -2.25 23.75
N PRO A 550 -31.86 -3.24 23.45
CA PRO A 550 -32.59 -3.26 22.18
C PRO A 550 -33.55 -2.07 22.08
N LEU A 551 -33.68 -1.57 20.85
CA LEU A 551 -34.70 -0.60 20.43
C LEU A 551 -36.08 -1.02 20.94
N SER A 552 -36.60 -0.35 21.96
CA SER A 552 -38.04 -0.37 22.25
C SER A 552 -38.72 0.68 21.36
N SER A 553 -39.50 0.19 20.41
CA SER A 553 -40.56 0.92 19.75
C SER A 553 -41.53 1.54 20.76
N ASN A 554 -41.92 2.79 20.55
CA ASN A 554 -43.30 3.28 20.70
C ASN A 554 -43.33 4.71 20.12
N ALA A 555 -43.86 4.87 18.91
CA ALA A 555 -45.28 5.09 18.62
C ALA A 555 -45.71 6.50 19.03
N GLY A 556 -46.07 7.29 18.01
CA GLY A 556 -46.39 8.70 18.13
C GLY A 556 -47.60 9.00 19.00
N GLU A 557 -47.51 10.10 19.73
CA GLU A 557 -48.64 10.77 20.34
C GLU A 557 -48.96 12.03 19.52
N ILE A 558 -50.05 11.92 18.76
CA ILE A 558 -50.78 13.04 18.18
C ILE A 558 -51.48 13.75 19.35
N ARG A 559 -51.17 15.03 19.59
CA ARG A 559 -51.97 15.89 20.48
C ARG A 559 -53.21 16.38 19.74
N VAL A 560 -54.35 16.14 20.37
CA VAL A 560 -55.70 16.66 20.08
C VAL A 560 -55.72 18.19 20.12
#